data_AF-A0AA43JSE7-F1
#
_entry.id   AF-A0AA43JSE7-F1
#
_cell.length_a   1.000
_cell.length_b   1.000
_cell.length_c   1.000
_cell.angle_alpha   90.00
_cell.angle_beta   90.00
_cell.angle_gamma   90.00
#
_symmetry.space_group_name_H-M   'P 1'
#
loop_
_entity.id
_entity.type
_entity.pdbx_description
1 polymer ?
#
loop_
_entity_poly.entity_id
_entity_poly.type
_entity_poly.pdbx_seq_one_letter_code
_entity_poly.pdbx_strand_id
1 'polypeptide(L)'
;MTLLREWFTTRRPAAPDEIRERLEDFASAAEASVPPGALLIAMGMAEMGAARAQPGPVRVSAYHLLLSDALITYAAEAALDEVDPVDALGRVLSRVVEPLE
;
A
#
# COMPACT_ATOMS: atom_id res chain seq x y z
N MET A 1 -12.64 5.49 -13.69
CA MET A 1 -12.36 5.31 -12.25
C MET A 1 -11.35 4.18 -12.13
N THR A 2 -10.30 4.33 -11.33
CA THR A 2 -9.28 3.27 -11.16
C THR A 2 -9.76 2.23 -10.14
N LEU A 3 -9.27 0.99 -10.24
CA LEU A 3 -9.61 -0.08 -9.30
C LEU A 3 -9.21 0.29 -7.86
N LEU A 4 -8.08 0.97 -7.66
CA LEU A 4 -7.67 1.47 -6.35
C LEU A 4 -8.71 2.40 -5.73
N ARG A 5 -9.24 3.34 -6.53
CA ARG A 5 -10.27 4.29 -6.07
C ARG A 5 -11.57 3.60 -5.71
N GLU A 6 -12.00 2.65 -6.52
CA GLU A 6 -13.19 1.85 -6.21
C GLU A 6 -13.00 1.08 -4.90
N TRP A 7 -11.84 0.47 -4.70
CA TRP A 7 -11.53 -0.27 -3.49
C TRP A 7 -11.51 0.61 -2.22
N PHE A 8 -10.75 1.72 -2.19
CA PHE A 8 -10.62 2.49 -0.95
C PHE A 8 -11.89 3.30 -0.59
N THR A 9 -12.77 3.56 -1.55
CA THR A 9 -14.06 4.24 -1.28
C THR A 9 -15.09 3.29 -0.68
N THR A 10 -14.98 1.99 -0.98
CA THR A 10 -15.90 0.95 -0.50
C THR A 10 -15.39 0.20 0.72
N ARG A 11 -14.07 0.19 0.99
CA ARG A 11 -13.48 -0.49 2.17
C ARG A 11 -14.07 -0.03 3.49
N ARG A 12 -14.10 -0.95 4.47
CA ARG A 12 -14.56 -0.70 5.84
C ARG A 12 -13.60 -1.33 6.86
N PRO A 13 -13.18 -0.59 7.91
CA PRO A 13 -13.47 0.82 8.16
C PRO A 13 -12.88 1.73 7.07
N ALA A 14 -13.44 2.93 6.93
CA ALA A 14 -12.94 3.88 5.94
C ALA A 14 -11.50 4.31 6.29
N ALA A 15 -10.71 4.69 5.29
CA ALA A 15 -9.33 5.14 5.53
C ALA A 15 -9.35 6.45 6.33
N PRO A 16 -8.39 6.62 7.27
CA PRO A 16 -8.06 7.93 7.81
C PRO A 16 -7.83 8.92 6.67
N ASP A 17 -8.20 10.18 6.89
CA ASP A 17 -8.22 11.20 5.83
C ASP A 17 -6.82 11.41 5.23
N GLU A 18 -5.78 11.40 6.05
CA GLU A 18 -4.39 11.56 5.60
C GLU A 18 -3.94 10.43 4.67
N ILE A 19 -4.37 9.19 4.95
CA ILE A 19 -4.07 8.05 4.06
C ILE A 19 -4.94 8.15 2.81
N ARG A 20 -6.20 8.57 2.95
CA ARG A 20 -7.12 8.72 1.82
C ARG A 20 -6.62 9.73 0.79
N GLU A 21 -6.12 10.89 1.23
CA GLU A 21 -5.53 11.90 0.36
C GLU A 21 -4.34 11.33 -0.44
N ARG A 22 -3.48 10.52 0.21
CA ARG A 22 -2.39 9.84 -0.47
C ARG A 22 -2.90 8.82 -1.50
N LEU A 23 -3.88 8.00 -1.13
CA LEU A 23 -4.47 7.02 -2.04
C LEU A 23 -5.12 7.69 -3.25
N GLU A 24 -5.73 8.85 -3.05
CA GLU A 24 -6.34 9.68 -4.09
C GLU A 24 -5.31 10.20 -5.11
N ASP A 25 -4.16 10.70 -4.63
CA ASP A 25 -3.04 11.14 -5.47
C ASP A 25 -2.54 9.99 -6.36
N PHE A 26 -2.31 8.81 -5.77
CA PHE A 26 -1.85 7.63 -6.50
C PHE A 26 -2.91 7.08 -7.45
N ALA A 27 -4.16 7.02 -7.02
CA ALA A 27 -5.28 6.58 -7.86
C ALA A 27 -5.49 7.48 -9.08
N SER A 28 -5.05 8.73 -9.03
CA SER A 28 -5.10 9.66 -10.15
C SER A 28 -3.96 9.45 -11.15
N ALA A 29 -2.82 8.91 -10.70
CA ALA A 29 -1.66 8.59 -11.53
C ALA A 29 -1.63 7.14 -12.05
N ALA A 30 -2.40 6.24 -11.43
CA ALA A 30 -2.40 4.83 -11.75
C ALA A 30 -3.18 4.50 -13.04
N GLU A 31 -2.72 3.48 -13.77
CA GLU A 31 -3.50 2.88 -14.86
C GLU A 31 -4.77 2.21 -14.31
N ALA A 32 -5.86 2.30 -15.06
CA ALA A 32 -7.17 1.87 -14.59
C ALA A 32 -7.26 0.36 -14.28
N SER A 33 -6.45 -0.47 -14.92
CA SER A 33 -6.47 -1.94 -14.80
C SER A 33 -5.55 -2.52 -13.73
N VAL A 34 -4.76 -1.71 -13.04
CA VAL A 34 -3.81 -2.25 -12.04
C VAL A 34 -4.58 -2.67 -10.77
N PRO A 35 -4.39 -3.91 -10.28
CA PRO A 35 -5.03 -4.37 -9.05
C PRO A 35 -4.66 -3.48 -7.85
N PRO A 36 -5.62 -3.19 -6.93
CA PRO A 36 -5.36 -2.37 -5.76
C PRO A 36 -4.19 -2.87 -4.92
N GLY A 37 -4.13 -4.19 -4.66
CA GLY A 37 -3.06 -4.80 -3.86
C GLY A 37 -1.66 -4.53 -4.42
N ALA A 38 -1.49 -4.59 -5.74
CA ALA A 38 -0.19 -4.32 -6.39
C ALA A 38 0.25 -2.86 -6.21
N LEU A 39 -0.69 -1.90 -6.36
CA LEU A 39 -0.40 -0.48 -6.14
C LEU A 39 -0.07 -0.19 -4.67
N LEU A 40 -0.85 -0.75 -3.74
CA LEU A 40 -0.67 -0.57 -2.31
C LEU A 40 0.67 -1.11 -1.82
N ILE A 41 1.10 -2.27 -2.31
CA ILE A 41 2.45 -2.80 -2.05
C ILE A 41 3.51 -1.83 -2.58
N ALA A 42 3.40 -1.39 -3.83
CA ALA A 42 4.40 -0.51 -4.44
C ALA A 42 4.55 0.79 -3.64
N MET A 43 3.43 1.37 -3.19
CA MET A 43 3.43 2.54 -2.31
C MET A 43 4.09 2.23 -0.97
N GLY A 44 3.72 1.13 -0.32
CA GLY A 44 4.29 0.72 0.97
C GLY A 44 5.80 0.51 0.90
N MET A 45 6.31 -0.11 -0.17
CA MET A 45 7.74 -0.31 -0.38
C MET A 45 8.47 1.01 -0.67
N ALA A 46 7.84 1.96 -1.36
CA ALA A 46 8.41 3.29 -1.58
C ALA A 46 8.59 4.05 -0.25
N GLU A 47 7.59 4.01 0.64
CA GLU A 47 7.67 4.59 1.99
C GLU A 47 8.75 3.91 2.84
N MET A 48 8.87 2.57 2.75
CA MET A 48 9.94 1.84 3.42
C MET A 48 11.33 2.27 2.90
N GLY A 49 11.47 2.47 1.58
CA GLY A 49 12.67 3.02 0.97
C GLY A 49 13.00 4.44 1.47
N ALA A 50 11.99 5.30 1.59
CA ALA A 50 12.15 6.66 2.12
C ALA A 50 12.59 6.67 3.59
N ALA A 51 12.06 5.75 4.41
CA ALA A 51 12.52 5.55 5.79
C ALA A 51 13.98 5.08 5.84
N ARG A 52 14.35 4.11 4.99
CA ARG A 52 15.71 3.55 4.89
C ARG A 52 16.75 4.60 4.48
N ALA A 53 16.39 5.54 3.61
CA ALA A 53 17.26 6.63 3.18
C ALA A 53 17.58 7.64 4.30
N GLN A 54 16.86 7.60 5.43
CA GLN A 54 17.01 8.53 6.56
C GLN A 54 17.16 7.77 7.89
N PRO A 55 18.28 7.05 8.11
CA PRO A 55 18.48 6.29 9.34
C PRO A 55 18.69 7.21 10.56
N GLY A 56 18.17 6.81 11.72
CA GLY A 56 18.37 7.50 13.00
C GLY A 56 17.06 7.92 13.69
N PRO A 57 17.13 8.69 14.80
CA PRO A 57 15.96 9.15 15.56
C PRO A 57 15.24 10.32 14.84
N VAL A 58 14.90 10.12 13.58
CA VAL A 58 14.25 11.11 12.73
C VAL A 58 12.75 10.82 12.73
N ARG A 59 11.95 11.73 13.30
CA ARG A 59 10.49 11.56 13.39
C ARG A 59 9.84 11.35 12.02
N VAL A 60 10.37 11.97 10.97
CA VAL A 60 9.91 11.78 9.58
C VAL A 60 10.09 10.32 9.13
N SER A 61 11.20 9.67 9.46
CA SER A 61 11.42 8.24 9.14
C SER A 61 10.38 7.35 9.84
N ALA A 62 10.01 7.67 11.09
CA ALA A 62 8.94 6.94 11.78
C ALA A 62 7.57 7.08 11.09
N TYR A 63 7.25 8.25 10.54
CA TYR A 63 6.01 8.43 9.77
C TYR A 63 6.01 7.60 8.48
N HIS A 64 7.14 7.55 7.76
CA HIS A 64 7.28 6.70 6.58
C HIS A 64 7.08 5.21 6.92
N LEU A 65 7.63 4.73 8.05
CA LEU A 65 7.42 3.36 8.49
C LEU A 65 5.95 3.07 8.84
N LEU A 66 5.27 3.98 9.54
CA LEU A 66 3.84 3.84 9.86
C LEU A 66 2.97 3.83 8.61
N LEU A 67 3.29 4.68 7.63
CA LEU A 67 2.56 4.70 6.36
C LEU A 67 2.81 3.44 5.55
N SER A 68 4.05 2.96 5.51
CA SER A 68 4.41 1.69 4.88
C SER A 68 3.63 0.51 5.47
N ASP A 69 3.58 0.41 6.80
CA ASP A 69 2.82 -0.61 7.54
C ASP A 69 1.33 -0.59 7.18
N ALA A 70 0.71 0.61 7.19
CA ALA A 70 -0.68 0.77 6.82
C ALA A 70 -0.96 0.36 5.37
N LEU A 71 -0.08 0.73 4.43
CA LEU A 71 -0.24 0.41 3.01
C LEU A 71 -0.07 -1.08 2.71
N ILE A 72 0.90 -1.73 3.35
CA ILE A 72 1.08 -3.19 3.24
C ILE A 72 -0.12 -3.92 3.85
N THR A 73 -0.64 -3.44 4.98
CA THR A 73 -1.87 -3.97 5.58
C THR A 73 -3.05 -3.84 4.62
N TYR A 74 -3.21 -2.69 3.97
CA TYR A 74 -4.26 -2.47 2.98
C TYR A 74 -4.08 -3.33 1.73
N ALA A 75 -2.85 -3.62 1.33
CA ALA A 75 -2.61 -4.56 0.25
C ALA A 75 -3.04 -5.99 0.62
N ALA A 76 -2.79 -6.40 1.86
CA ALA A 76 -3.26 -7.68 2.37
C ALA A 76 -4.80 -7.71 2.44
N GLU A 77 -5.45 -6.64 2.91
CA GLU A 77 -6.92 -6.51 2.89
C GLU A 77 -7.46 -6.64 1.46
N ALA A 78 -6.87 -5.92 0.49
CA ALA A 78 -7.28 -6.00 -0.91
C ALA A 78 -7.09 -7.40 -1.52
N ALA A 79 -6.05 -8.13 -1.12
CA ALA A 79 -5.81 -9.50 -1.56
C ALA A 79 -6.90 -10.47 -1.06
N LEU A 80 -7.54 -10.19 0.08
CA LEU A 80 -8.63 -11.02 0.59
C LEU A 80 -9.91 -10.93 -0.27
N ASP A 81 -10.03 -9.88 -1.07
CA ASP A 81 -11.15 -9.68 -2.00
C ASP A 81 -10.92 -10.33 -3.38
N GLU A 82 -9.75 -10.93 -3.63
CA GLU A 82 -9.43 -11.61 -4.89
C GLU A 82 -10.05 -13.02 -5.00
N VAL A 83 -10.10 -13.56 -6.23
CA VAL A 83 -10.64 -14.91 -6.52
C VAL A 83 -9.85 -16.02 -5.80
N ASP A 84 -8.53 -15.86 -5.70
CA ASP A 84 -7.64 -16.73 -4.92
C ASP A 84 -6.89 -15.91 -3.86
N PRO A 85 -7.48 -15.75 -2.66
CA PRO A 85 -6.89 -14.95 -1.58
C PRO A 85 -5.55 -15.48 -1.08
N VAL A 86 -5.33 -16.80 -1.13
CA VAL A 86 -4.11 -17.43 -0.60
C VAL A 86 -2.94 -17.09 -1.52
N ASP A 87 -3.12 -17.25 -2.82
CA ASP A 87 -2.12 -16.89 -3.82
C ASP A 87 -1.88 -15.37 -3.87
N ALA A 88 -2.94 -14.57 -3.79
CA ALA A 88 -2.84 -13.11 -3.73
C ALA A 88 -2.05 -12.63 -2.52
N LEU A 89 -2.34 -13.15 -1.33
CA LEU A 89 -1.59 -12.83 -0.11
C LEU A 89 -0.14 -13.33 -0.21
N GLY A 90 0.07 -14.50 -0.82
CA GLY A 90 1.42 -15.02 -1.11
C GLY A 90 2.26 -14.03 -1.93
N ARG A 91 1.69 -13.43 -2.98
CA ARG A 91 2.35 -12.37 -3.77
C ARG A 91 2.66 -11.13 -2.94
N VAL A 92 1.72 -10.67 -2.11
CA VAL A 92 1.91 -9.51 -1.22
C VAL A 92 3.11 -9.74 -0.31
N LEU A 93 3.11 -10.86 0.41
CA LEU A 93 4.14 -11.18 1.37
C LEU A 93 5.50 -11.35 0.69
N SER A 94 5.56 -12.08 -0.43
CA SER A 94 6.80 -12.31 -1.18
C SER A 94 7.49 -10.99 -1.54
N ARG A 95 6.71 -9.97 -1.92
CA ARG A 95 7.25 -8.66 -2.28
C ARG A 95 7.78 -7.85 -1.10
N VAL A 96 7.30 -8.12 0.11
CA VAL A 96 7.71 -7.42 1.34
C VAL A 96 8.95 -8.07 1.97
N VAL A 97 9.07 -9.40 1.91
CA VAL A 97 10.24 -10.12 2.47
C VAL A 97 11.46 -10.13 1.55
N GLU A 98 11.29 -9.87 0.26
CA GLU A 98 12.44 -9.71 -0.64
C GLU A 98 13.32 -8.53 -0.19
N PRO A 99 14.67 -8.69 -0.17
CA PRO A 99 15.56 -7.58 0.06
C PRO A 99 15.28 -6.48 -0.96
N LEU A 100 15.07 -5.25 -0.47
CA LEU A 100 15.10 -4.05 -1.30
C LEU A 100 16.51 -3.91 -1.89
N GLU A 101 16.76 -4.50 -3.06
CA GLU A 101 18.01 -4.35 -3.84
C GLU A 101 18.31 -2.87 -4.15
#